data_AF-A0AAP3E6N5-F1
#
_entry.id   AF-A0AAP3E6N5-F1
#
_cell.length_a   1.000
_cell.length_b   1.000
_cell.length_c   1.000
_cell.angle_alpha   90.00
_cell.angle_beta   90.00
_cell.angle_gamma   90.00
#
_symmetry.space_group_name_H-M   'P 1'
#
loop_
_entity.id
_entity.type
_entity.pdbx_description
1 polymer ?
#
loop_
_entity_poly.entity_id
_entity_poly.type
_entity_poly.pdbx_seq_one_letter_code
_entity_poly.pdbx_strand_id
1 'polypeptide(L)'
;MMLRGKNVALSLLAVGGATVAGYLLRSRSSDGSIGQPKADVGARIVEEIPTEATVIDASSERLRELPGVGRAIRRAIRYDAREEWEHVTLEREGAWDIVDGLRRSLPYYESDDGHNGVYVRYDDRVVVLDAIGWARMEEPVQ
;
A
#
# COMPACT_ATOMS: atom_id res chain seq x y z
N MET A 1 66.62 25.72 35.38
CA MET A 1 65.67 25.78 36.52
C MET A 1 64.84 27.04 36.27
N MET A 2 63.55 27.04 35.96
CA MET A 2 62.42 26.34 36.60
C MET A 2 61.40 25.82 35.55
N LEU A 3 60.85 24.64 35.82
CA LEU A 3 59.60 24.14 35.26
C LEU A 3 58.42 24.91 35.86
N ARG A 4 57.34 25.17 35.10
CA ARG A 4 55.99 24.59 35.37
C ARG A 4 54.85 25.19 34.54
N GLY A 5 53.91 24.28 34.22
CA GLY A 5 52.51 24.52 33.86
C GLY A 5 52.24 24.02 32.44
N LYS A 6 51.92 22.76 32.15
CA LYS A 6 50.86 21.82 32.60
C LYS A 6 49.44 22.30 32.26
N ASN A 7 48.68 21.38 31.66
CA ASN A 7 47.31 21.46 31.09
C ASN A 7 47.36 21.79 29.58
N VAL A 8 46.72 21.08 28.65
CA VAL A 8 45.43 20.39 28.67
C VAL A 8 45.47 19.24 27.66
N ALA A 9 44.94 18.08 28.05
CA ALA A 9 44.65 16.96 27.16
C ALA A 9 43.45 17.29 26.26
N LEU A 10 43.56 17.07 24.96
CA LEU A 10 42.42 17.05 24.05
C LEU A 10 42.53 15.82 23.16
N SER A 11 41.78 14.79 23.56
CA SER A 11 41.47 13.61 22.77
C SER A 11 40.76 14.02 21.49
N LEU A 12 41.46 13.92 20.35
CA LEU A 12 40.83 14.02 19.04
C LEU A 12 40.22 12.66 18.69
N LEU A 13 38.94 12.53 19.02
CA LEU A 13 38.09 11.41 18.65
C LEU A 13 37.75 11.57 17.16
N ALA A 14 38.45 10.82 16.30
CA ALA A 14 38.19 10.78 14.87
C ALA A 14 36.90 9.97 14.62
N VAL A 15 35.76 10.66 14.54
CA VAL A 15 34.52 10.08 14.03
C VAL A 15 34.67 9.98 12.50
N GLY A 16 34.97 8.77 12.01
CA GLY A 16 34.94 8.47 10.59
C GLY A 16 33.50 8.51 10.08
N GLY A 17 33.15 9.56 9.35
CA GLY A 17 31.86 9.67 8.67
C GLY A 17 31.81 8.72 7.47
N ALA A 18 30.89 7.76 7.51
CA ALA A 18 30.52 7.01 6.32
C ALA A 18 29.53 7.85 5.50
N THR A 19 29.97 8.41 4.38
CA THR A 19 29.06 9.02 3.41
C THR A 19 28.39 7.92 2.60
N VAL A 20 27.16 7.57 2.95
CA VAL A 20 26.28 6.81 2.06
C VAL A 20 25.90 7.74 0.91
N ALA A 21 26.34 7.40 -0.30
CA ALA A 21 25.84 8.00 -1.53
C ALA A 21 24.37 7.57 -1.70
N GLY A 22 23.46 8.27 -1.03
CA GLY A 22 22.03 8.14 -1.24
C GLY A 22 21.71 8.66 -2.64
N TYR A 23 21.44 7.73 -3.55
CA TYR A 23 20.88 8.03 -4.86
C TYR A 23 19.52 8.68 -4.64
N LEU A 24 19.48 10.03 -4.67
CA LEU A 24 18.25 10.80 -4.62
C LEU A 24 17.48 10.51 -5.90
N LEU A 25 16.51 9.60 -5.81
CA LEU A 25 15.41 9.55 -6.76
C LEU A 25 14.70 10.89 -6.66
N ARG A 26 14.95 11.72 -7.67
CA ARG A 26 14.28 12.97 -7.95
C ARG A 26 12.79 12.70 -8.10
N SER A 27 12.05 12.73 -6.99
CA SER A 27 10.61 12.86 -7.05
C SER A 27 10.33 14.23 -7.64
N ARG A 28 9.74 14.22 -8.83
CA ARG A 28 9.26 15.42 -9.49
C ARG A 28 8.10 15.89 -8.62
N SER A 29 8.37 16.84 -7.72
CA SER A 29 7.34 17.60 -7.02
C SER A 29 6.46 18.23 -8.09
N SER A 30 5.28 17.64 -8.31
CA SER A 30 4.19 18.32 -8.99
C SER A 30 3.68 19.40 -8.04
N ASP A 31 3.87 20.63 -8.48
CA ASP A 31 3.13 21.83 -8.14
C ASP A 31 1.80 21.60 -7.40
N GLY A 32 1.70 22.10 -6.17
CA GLY A 32 0.79 23.22 -5.88
C GLY A 32 -0.71 23.08 -6.14
N SER A 33 -1.25 21.89 -6.36
CA SER A 33 -2.70 21.65 -6.32
C SER A 33 -3.02 20.91 -5.03
N ILE A 34 -4.00 21.39 -4.25
CA ILE A 34 -4.58 20.62 -3.14
C ILE A 34 -4.92 19.23 -3.71
N GLY A 35 -4.12 18.24 -3.36
CA GLY A 35 -4.05 16.97 -4.08
C GLY A 35 -5.36 16.22 -3.91
N GLN A 36 -6.00 15.84 -5.01
CA GLN A 36 -7.17 14.99 -4.94
C GLN A 36 -6.80 13.70 -4.19
N PRO A 37 -7.63 13.23 -3.25
CA PRO A 37 -7.36 11.99 -2.52
C PRO A 37 -7.24 10.83 -3.52
N LYS A 38 -6.21 10.00 -3.35
CA LYS A 38 -5.92 8.86 -4.23
C LYS A 38 -6.07 7.56 -3.45
N ALA A 39 -6.88 6.63 -3.94
CA ALA A 39 -6.93 5.28 -3.39
C ALA A 39 -6.45 4.26 -4.42
N ASP A 40 -5.72 3.24 -3.97
CA ASP A 40 -5.38 2.10 -4.81
C ASP A 40 -6.27 0.91 -4.44
N VAL A 41 -6.89 0.31 -5.45
CA VAL A 41 -7.56 -0.99 -5.31
C VAL A 41 -6.60 -2.04 -5.80
N GLY A 42 -6.16 -2.91 -4.88
CA GLY A 42 -5.33 -4.06 -5.16
C GLY A 42 -6.15 -5.30 -5.44
N ALA A 43 -5.63 -6.14 -6.32
CA ALA A 43 -6.13 -7.48 -6.63
C ALA A 43 -4.96 -8.45 -6.72
N ARG A 44 -5.10 -9.61 -6.07
CA ARG A 44 -4.13 -10.71 -6.10
C ARG A 44 -4.84 -12.05 -6.24
N ILE A 45 -4.32 -12.94 -7.07
CA ILE A 45 -4.81 -14.31 -7.21
C ILE A 45 -4.35 -15.12 -6.00
N VAL A 46 -5.28 -15.87 -5.41
CA VAL A 46 -5.01 -16.76 -4.28
C VAL A 46 -5.39 -18.20 -4.64
N GLU A 47 -4.57 -19.15 -4.19
CA GLU A 47 -4.84 -20.58 -4.34
C GLU A 47 -5.52 -21.16 -3.08
N GLU A 48 -5.26 -20.56 -1.93
CA GLU A 48 -5.83 -20.95 -0.64
C GLU A 48 -6.82 -19.87 -0.16
N ILE A 49 -8.01 -20.32 0.26
CA ILE A 49 -9.08 -19.46 0.74
C ILE A 49 -9.32 -19.83 2.20
N PRO A 50 -9.27 -18.86 3.13
CA PRO A 50 -9.60 -19.11 4.53
C PRO A 50 -11.00 -19.72 4.65
N THR A 51 -11.17 -20.71 5.51
CA THR A 51 -12.44 -21.44 5.65
C THR A 51 -13.61 -20.53 6.05
N GLU A 52 -13.32 -19.44 6.75
CA GLU A 52 -14.29 -18.46 7.23
C GLU A 52 -14.54 -17.31 6.22
N ALA A 53 -13.73 -17.22 5.16
CA ALA A 53 -13.89 -16.18 4.15
C ALA A 53 -15.08 -16.48 3.23
N THR A 54 -15.93 -15.47 3.02
CA THR A 54 -17.02 -15.57 2.05
C THR A 54 -16.50 -15.22 0.66
N VAL A 55 -16.62 -16.17 -0.28
CA VAL A 55 -16.28 -15.94 -1.68
C VAL A 55 -17.51 -15.48 -2.45
N ILE A 56 -17.44 -14.31 -3.06
CA ILE A 56 -18.51 -13.76 -3.90
C ILE A 56 -18.17 -13.86 -5.39
N ASP A 57 -19.18 -13.87 -6.25
CA ASP A 57 -18.97 -13.91 -7.70
C ASP A 57 -18.61 -12.52 -8.25
N ALA A 58 -17.67 -12.44 -9.20
CA ALA A 58 -17.26 -11.18 -9.82
C ALA A 58 -18.40 -10.46 -10.57
N SER A 59 -19.47 -11.17 -10.94
CA SER A 59 -20.70 -10.60 -11.52
C SER A 59 -21.64 -9.98 -10.49
N SER A 60 -21.33 -10.07 -9.19
CA SER A 60 -22.11 -9.42 -8.12
C SER A 60 -22.30 -7.94 -8.40
N GLU A 61 -23.54 -7.48 -8.29
CA GLU A 61 -23.91 -6.08 -8.54
C GLU A 61 -23.13 -5.13 -7.63
N ARG A 62 -23.00 -5.47 -6.34
CA ARG A 62 -22.24 -4.68 -5.37
C ARG A 62 -20.76 -4.52 -5.75
N LEU A 63 -20.15 -5.53 -6.40
CA LEU A 63 -18.77 -5.41 -6.90
C LEU A 63 -18.68 -4.51 -8.14
N ARG A 64 -19.69 -4.54 -9.01
CA ARG A 64 -19.74 -3.72 -10.23
C ARG A 64 -19.95 -2.25 -9.94
N GLU A 65 -20.61 -1.92 -8.84
CA GLU A 65 -20.82 -0.55 -8.37
C GLU A 65 -19.53 0.10 -7.85
N LEU A 66 -18.55 -0.69 -7.40
CA LEU A 66 -17.30 -0.17 -6.88
C LEU A 66 -16.33 0.23 -8.00
N PRO A 67 -15.92 1.52 -8.07
CA PRO A 67 -14.99 1.97 -9.09
C PRO A 67 -13.63 1.23 -9.01
N GLY A 68 -13.06 0.92 -10.17
CA GLY A 68 -11.72 0.34 -10.27
C GLY A 68 -11.61 -1.15 -9.96
N VAL A 69 -12.51 -1.72 -9.15
CA VAL A 69 -12.50 -3.15 -8.75
C VAL A 69 -12.45 -4.09 -9.95
N GLY A 70 -13.40 -3.96 -10.89
CA GLY A 70 -13.41 -4.81 -12.08
C GLY A 70 -12.17 -4.65 -12.96
N ARG A 71 -11.51 -3.48 -12.95
CA ARG A 71 -10.24 -3.28 -13.67
C ARG A 71 -9.06 -3.93 -12.91
N ALA A 72 -9.04 -3.85 -11.59
CA ALA A 72 -8.02 -4.50 -10.75
C ALA A 72 -8.07 -6.03 -10.93
N ILE A 73 -9.26 -6.64 -10.86
CA ILE A 73 -9.43 -8.09 -11.10
C ILE A 73 -8.89 -8.48 -12.48
N ARG A 74 -9.32 -7.79 -13.54
CA ARG A 74 -8.86 -8.10 -14.91
C ARG A 74 -7.35 -7.95 -15.08
N ARG A 75 -6.70 -7.01 -14.38
CA ARG A 75 -5.25 -6.87 -14.39
C ARG A 75 -4.58 -8.04 -13.67
N ALA A 76 -5.06 -8.38 -12.47
CA ALA A 76 -4.53 -9.51 -11.71
C ALA A 76 -4.59 -10.82 -12.51
N ILE A 77 -5.72 -11.07 -13.20
CA ILE A 77 -5.86 -12.23 -14.09
C ILE A 77 -4.93 -12.14 -15.30
N ARG A 78 -4.87 -10.98 -15.96
CA ARG A 78 -4.02 -10.78 -17.15
C ARG A 78 -2.54 -11.00 -16.86
N TYR A 79 -2.07 -10.58 -15.69
CA TYR A 79 -0.66 -10.64 -15.30
C TYR A 79 -0.34 -11.81 -14.36
N ASP A 80 -1.29 -12.72 -14.14
CA ASP A 80 -1.15 -13.87 -13.24
C ASP A 80 -0.59 -13.47 -11.86
N ALA A 81 -1.21 -12.46 -11.25
CA ALA A 81 -0.73 -11.77 -10.05
C ALA A 81 -0.86 -12.65 -8.78
N ARG A 82 -0.01 -13.68 -8.67
CA ARG A 82 0.03 -14.63 -7.54
C ARG A 82 1.02 -14.23 -6.46
N GLU A 83 2.13 -13.61 -6.87
CA GLU A 83 3.23 -13.23 -5.97
C GLU A 83 3.10 -11.79 -5.50
N GLU A 84 2.70 -10.90 -6.42
CA GLU A 84 2.57 -9.46 -6.17
C GLU A 84 1.14 -8.98 -6.45
N TRP A 85 0.77 -7.86 -5.81
CA TRP A 85 -0.53 -7.24 -6.00
C TRP A 85 -0.55 -6.39 -7.27
N GLU A 86 -1.52 -6.63 -8.14
CA GLU A 86 -1.85 -5.69 -9.20
C GLU A 86 -2.81 -4.63 -8.66
N HIS A 87 -2.58 -3.36 -9.00
CA HIS A 87 -3.40 -2.27 -8.47
C HIS A 87 -3.92 -1.33 -9.56
N VAL A 88 -4.98 -0.62 -9.21
CA VAL A 88 -5.53 0.48 -9.98
C VAL A 88 -5.63 1.70 -9.06
N THR A 89 -4.88 2.75 -9.40
CA THR A 89 -4.99 4.05 -8.74
C THR A 89 -6.21 4.81 -9.23
N LEU A 90 -6.95 5.38 -8.29
CA LEU A 90 -8.15 6.16 -8.55
C LEU A 90 -7.93 7.56 -8.03
N GLU A 91 -7.87 8.52 -8.96
CA GLU A 91 -7.56 9.93 -8.71
C GLU A 91 -8.85 10.78 -8.78
N ARG A 92 -9.83 10.55 -7.89
CA ARG A 92 -11.11 11.30 -7.88
C ARG A 92 -11.71 11.44 -6.47
N GLU A 93 -12.61 12.42 -6.32
CA GLU A 93 -13.67 12.40 -5.31
C GLU A 93 -14.41 11.06 -5.41
N GLY A 94 -14.24 10.19 -4.41
CA GLY A 94 -14.69 8.80 -4.46
C GLY A 94 -13.62 7.77 -4.07
N ALA A 95 -12.37 8.19 -3.85
CA ALA A 95 -11.35 7.35 -3.21
C ALA A 95 -11.82 6.78 -1.85
N TRP A 96 -12.53 7.60 -1.06
CA TRP A 96 -13.12 7.19 0.22
C TRP A 96 -14.24 6.17 0.09
N ASP A 97 -15.09 6.29 -0.93
CA ASP A 97 -16.25 5.41 -1.13
C ASP A 97 -15.85 3.95 -1.41
N ILE A 98 -14.60 3.73 -1.83
CA ILE A 98 -14.11 2.41 -2.19
C ILE A 98 -13.62 1.64 -0.98
N VAL A 99 -12.93 2.30 -0.04
CA VAL A 99 -12.60 1.67 1.24
C VAL A 99 -13.85 1.34 2.00
N ASP A 100 -14.77 2.30 2.10
CA ASP A 100 -16.03 2.07 2.79
C ASP A 100 -16.85 0.98 2.07
N GLY A 101 -16.88 0.99 0.74
CA GLY A 101 -17.51 -0.04 -0.07
C GLY A 101 -16.92 -1.44 0.12
N LEU A 102 -15.59 -1.59 0.07
CA LEU A 102 -14.91 -2.87 0.26
C LEU A 102 -15.08 -3.39 1.70
N ARG A 103 -14.93 -2.53 2.71
CA ARG A 103 -14.96 -2.95 4.12
C ARG A 103 -16.38 -3.09 4.69
N ARG A 104 -17.34 -2.27 4.27
CA ARG A 104 -18.69 -2.25 4.86
C ARG A 104 -19.76 -2.87 3.98
N SER A 105 -19.62 -2.83 2.66
CA SER A 105 -20.69 -3.24 1.74
C SER A 105 -20.48 -4.65 1.18
N LEU A 106 -19.28 -5.19 1.35
CA LEU A 106 -18.87 -6.52 0.91
C LEU A 106 -18.43 -7.36 2.11
N PRO A 107 -18.45 -8.69 1.99
CA PRO A 107 -17.99 -9.57 3.06
C PRO A 107 -16.46 -9.54 3.14
N TYR A 108 -15.94 -8.47 3.73
CA TYR A 108 -14.52 -8.27 3.97
C TYR A 108 -14.06 -9.25 5.04
N TYR A 109 -13.05 -10.06 4.72
CA TYR A 109 -12.42 -10.96 5.65
C TYR A 109 -11.17 -10.30 6.24
N GLU A 110 -11.08 -10.33 7.57
CA GLU A 110 -9.90 -9.92 8.33
C GLU A 110 -9.21 -11.17 8.87
N SER A 111 -7.91 -11.25 8.64
CA SER A 111 -7.02 -12.33 9.00
C SER A 111 -5.88 -11.76 9.86
N ASP A 112 -5.48 -12.51 10.89
CA ASP A 112 -4.33 -12.14 11.72
C ASP A 112 -3.00 -12.40 10.99
N ASP A 113 -2.91 -13.46 10.18
CA ASP A 113 -1.68 -13.94 9.55
C ASP A 113 -1.77 -14.12 8.01
N GLY A 114 -2.91 -13.75 7.43
CA GLY A 114 -3.23 -13.98 6.01
C GLY A 114 -3.55 -12.70 5.23
N HIS A 115 -4.19 -12.87 4.08
CA HIS A 115 -4.65 -11.73 3.27
C HIS A 115 -6.00 -11.22 3.76
N ASN A 116 -6.02 -9.94 4.12
CA ASN A 116 -7.25 -9.20 4.36
C ASN A 116 -7.87 -8.81 3.03
N GLY A 117 -9.20 -8.86 2.95
CA GLY A 117 -9.88 -8.45 1.75
C GLY A 117 -11.18 -9.16 1.46
N VAL A 118 -11.76 -8.77 0.33
CA VAL A 118 -12.93 -9.44 -0.24
C VAL A 118 -12.46 -10.51 -1.21
N TYR A 119 -12.89 -11.75 -0.99
CA TYR A 119 -12.55 -12.87 -1.84
C TYR A 119 -13.57 -12.98 -2.97
N VAL A 120 -13.08 -12.93 -4.21
CA VAL A 120 -13.91 -12.88 -5.42
C VAL A 120 -13.55 -14.01 -6.36
N ARG A 121 -14.54 -14.81 -6.75
CA ARG A 121 -14.39 -15.79 -7.82
C ARG A 121 -14.55 -15.11 -9.18
N TYR A 122 -13.55 -15.30 -10.03
CA TYR A 122 -13.52 -14.86 -11.41
C TYR A 122 -13.09 -16.04 -12.28
N ASP A 123 -14.00 -16.55 -13.11
CA ASP A 123 -13.84 -17.81 -13.85
C ASP A 123 -13.45 -18.98 -12.91
N ASP A 124 -12.33 -19.66 -13.17
CA ASP A 124 -11.78 -20.78 -12.40
C ASP A 124 -10.88 -20.35 -11.24
N ARG A 125 -10.71 -19.04 -11.02
CA ARG A 125 -9.74 -18.48 -10.07
C ARG A 125 -10.41 -17.67 -8.98
N VAL A 126 -9.71 -17.54 -7.85
CA VAL A 126 -10.11 -16.64 -6.77
C VAL A 126 -9.10 -15.53 -6.60
N VAL A 127 -9.62 -14.31 -6.44
CA VAL A 127 -8.87 -13.07 -6.30
C VAL A 127 -9.24 -12.44 -4.97
N VAL A 128 -8.26 -12.09 -4.15
CA VAL A 128 -8.47 -11.25 -2.98
C VAL A 128 -8.34 -9.78 -3.40
N LEU A 129 -9.31 -8.98 -2.97
CA LEU A 129 -9.35 -7.53 -3.19
C LEU A 129 -9.12 -6.80 -1.88
N ASP A 130 -8.22 -5.83 -1.91
CA ASP A 130 -8.02 -4.93 -0.78
C ASP A 130 -7.78 -3.50 -1.26
N ALA A 131 -8.07 -2.54 -0.38
CA ALA A 131 -7.71 -1.16 -0.59
C ALA A 131 -6.28 -0.95 -0.08
N ILE A 132 -5.33 -0.86 -1.00
CA ILE A 132 -3.90 -0.73 -0.71
C ILE A 132 -3.52 0.75 -0.73
N GLY A 133 -2.45 1.14 -0.03
CA GLY A 133 -1.87 2.48 -0.17
C GLY A 133 -2.45 3.57 0.73
N TRP A 134 -3.36 3.24 1.65
CA TRP A 134 -3.91 4.20 2.63
C TRP A 134 -2.89 4.70 3.66
N ALA A 135 -1.81 3.95 3.89
CA ALA A 135 -0.74 4.30 4.84
C ALA A 135 0.11 5.54 4.44
N ARG A 136 -0.23 6.28 3.38
CA ARG A 136 0.45 7.54 3.01
C ARG A 136 -0.38 8.81 3.17
N MET A 137 -1.61 8.71 3.69
CA MET A 137 -2.48 9.90 3.85
C MET A 137 -2.88 10.22 5.29
N GLU A 138 -2.43 9.46 6.27
CA GLU A 138 -2.44 9.88 7.67
C GLU A 138 -1.04 10.32 8.07
N GLU A 139 -0.67 11.56 7.71
CA GLU A 139 0.24 12.42 8.49
C GLU A 139 0.21 13.84 7.88
N PRO A 140 -0.65 14.75 8.35
CA PRO A 140 -0.25 16.13 8.49
C PRO A 140 0.38 16.27 9.88
N VAL A 141 1.68 16.02 9.99
CA VAL A 141 2.42 16.46 11.18
C VAL A 141 3.11 17.76 10.83
N GLN A 142 2.35 18.83 11.07
CA GLN A 142 2.73 20.21 11.41
C GLN A 142 3.92 20.86 10.70
#